data_AF-A0A382UWU8-F1
#
_entry.id   AF-A0A382UWU8-F1
#
_cell.length_a   1.000
_cell.length_b   1.000
_cell.length_c   1.000
_cell.angle_alpha   90.00
_cell.angle_beta   90.00
_cell.angle_gamma   90.00
#
_symmetry.space_group_name_H-M   'P 1'
#
loop_
_entity.id
_entity.type
_entity.pdbx_description
1 polymer ?
#
loop_
_entity_poly.entity_id
_entity_poly.type
_entity_poly.pdbx_seq_one_letter_code
_entity_poly.pdbx_strand_id
1 'polypeptide(L)' 'VISTSNVFNQEDHTDLRLLVEPCQVVEIFVTDIKETSKNCDLKLSIVEAGKESEAVNTIYDYLKNKKILTGHNYSI' A
#
# COMPACT_ATOMS: atom_id res chain seq x y z
N VAL A 1 17.96 -31.18 -34.72
CA VAL A 1 18.10 -30.86 -33.29
C VAL A 1 17.81 -29.39 -33.13
N ILE A 2 16.68 -29.04 -32.53
CA ILE A 2 16.34 -27.63 -32.25
C ILE A 2 16.87 -27.34 -30.85
N SER A 3 17.94 -26.55 -30.76
CA SER A 3 18.47 -26.05 -29.49
C SER A 3 17.63 -24.84 -29.10
N THR A 4 16.63 -25.05 -28.25
CA THR A 4 15.95 -23.95 -27.56
C THR A 4 16.86 -23.47 -26.43
N SER A 5 17.79 -22.56 -26.77
CA SER A 5 18.56 -21.84 -25.75
C SER A 5 17.58 -21.09 -24.85
N ASN A 6 17.70 -21.32 -23.54
CA ASN A 6 16.99 -20.61 -22.47
C ASN A 6 17.00 -19.08 -22.71
N VAL A 7 15.87 -18.52 -23.17
CA VAL A 7 15.56 -17.08 -23.08
C VAL A 7 14.81 -16.81 -21.77
N PHE A 8 15.24 -17.47 -20.70
CA PHE A 8 14.69 -17.30 -19.35
C PHE A 8 15.83 -17.34 -18.35
N ASN A 9 16.79 -16.41 -18.45
CA ASN A 9 17.66 -16.16 -17.29
C ASN A 9 18.51 -14.88 -17.27
N GLN A 10 18.24 -13.83 -18.06
CA GLN A 10 19.20 -12.72 -18.15
C GLN A 10 18.69 -11.29 -18.03
N GLU A 11 17.48 -11.04 -17.49
CA GLU A 11 17.04 -9.65 -17.23
C GLU A 11 16.37 -9.39 -15.86
N ASP A 12 16.20 -10.39 -14.98
CA ASP A 12 15.55 -10.18 -13.66
C ASP A 12 16.52 -9.75 -12.53
N HIS A 13 17.66 -9.16 -12.88
CA HIS A 13 18.66 -8.74 -11.88
C HIS A 13 18.74 -7.24 -11.61
N THR A 14 17.86 -6.43 -12.19
CA THR A 14 17.92 -4.99 -11.92
C THR A 14 16.55 -4.36 -11.79
N ASP A 15 15.97 -4.51 -10.60
CA ASP A 15 15.54 -3.27 -9.96
C ASP A 15 15.82 -3.27 -8.46
N LEU A 16 17.12 -3.25 -8.12
CA LEU A 16 17.57 -2.94 -6.75
C LEU A 16 17.03 -1.58 -6.26
N ARG A 17 16.43 -0.74 -7.12
CA ARG A 17 15.72 0.48 -6.73
C ARG A 17 14.43 0.20 -5.96
N LEU A 18 13.80 -0.98 -6.14
CA LEU A 18 12.69 -1.44 -5.30
C LEU A 18 13.10 -1.66 -3.84
N LEU A 19 14.40 -1.85 -3.57
CA LEU A 19 14.95 -1.96 -2.21
C LEU A 19 15.37 -0.61 -1.62
N VAL A 20 15.33 0.48 -2.41
CA VAL A 20 15.96 1.77 -2.06
C VAL A 20 14.97 2.85 -1.67
N GLU A 21 13.71 2.78 -2.12
CA GLU A 21 12.70 3.74 -1.68
C GLU A 21 11.89 3.19 -0.49
N PRO A 22 11.85 3.89 0.66
CA PRO A 22 11.01 3.47 1.77
C PRO A 22 9.56 3.47 1.31
N CYS A 23 8.92 2.29 1.30
CA CYS A 23 7.47 2.19 1.12
C CYS A 23 6.81 3.11 2.15
N GLN A 24 5.98 4.04 1.68
CA GLN A 24 5.25 4.93 2.57
C GLN A 24 4.37 4.10 3.51
N VAL A 25 4.71 4.11 4.81
CA VAL A 25 3.94 3.42 5.85
C VAL A 25 2.83 4.36 6.32
N VAL A 26 1.62 3.84 6.46
CA VAL A 26 0.45 4.56 6.99
C VAL A 26 0.00 3.88 8.28
N GLU A 27 0.05 4.57 9.41
CA GLU A 27 -0.40 4.04 10.70
C GLU A 27 -1.90 4.32 10.89
N ILE A 28 -2.71 3.26 10.94
CA ILE A 28 -4.14 3.34 11.22
C ILE A 28 -4.39 2.93 12.67
N PHE A 29 -4.93 3.84 13.47
CA PHE A 29 -5.21 3.61 14.87
C PHE A 29 -6.70 3.32 15.09
N VAL A 30 -7.02 2.15 15.65
CA VAL A 30 -8.40 1.77 15.97
C VAL A 30 -8.63 1.92 17.47
N THR A 31 -9.40 2.93 17.87
CA THR A 31 -9.72 3.17 19.29
C THR A 31 -10.94 4.06 19.46
N ASP A 32 -11.72 3.82 20.51
CA ASP A 32 -12.81 4.72 20.94
C ASP A 32 -12.33 5.85 21.86
N ILE A 33 -11.06 5.82 22.28
CA ILE A 33 -10.49 6.83 23.18
C ILE A 33 -10.22 8.09 22.38
N LYS A 34 -10.90 9.20 22.70
CA LYS A 34 -10.77 10.48 21.96
C LYS A 34 -9.35 11.03 21.94
N GLU A 35 -8.61 10.89 23.04
CA GLU A 35 -7.25 11.41 23.16
C GLU A 35 -6.23 10.31 22.91
N THR A 36 -5.49 10.48 21.82
CA THR A 36 -4.26 9.71 21.60
C THR A 36 -3.23 10.75 21.21
N SER A 37 -2.24 11.00 22.09
CA SER A 37 -1.15 11.97 21.88
C SER A 37 -0.16 11.55 20.80
N LYS A 38 -0.48 10.47 20.07
CA LYS A 38 0.37 9.86 19.04
C LYS A 38 -0.08 10.41 17.69
N ASN A 39 0.84 11.00 16.95
CA ASN A 39 0.62 11.43 15.57
C ASN A 39 0.37 10.19 14.71
N CYS A 40 -0.88 9.77 14.59
CA CYS A 40 -1.32 8.71 13.69
C CYS A 40 -1.86 9.32 12.39
N ASP A 41 -1.70 8.60 11.29
CA ASP A 41 -2.10 9.06 9.97
C ASP A 41 -3.61 9.04 9.77
N LEU A 42 -4.26 8.00 10.30
CA LEU A 42 -5.70 7.80 10.26
C LEU A 42 -6.17 7.19 11.59
N LYS A 43 -7.32 7.64 12.07
CA LYS A 43 -7.96 7.12 13.28
C LYS A 43 -9.38 6.65 12.96
N LEU A 44 -9.71 5.46 13.43
CA LEU A 44 -11.04 4.87 13.33
C LEU A 44 -11.52 4.47 14.73
N SER A 45 -12.81 4.62 14.99
CA SER A 45 -13.44 4.02 16.16
C SER A 45 -13.62 2.51 15.99
N ILE A 46 -13.86 1.79 17.09
CA ILE A 46 -14.17 0.36 17.05
C ILE A 46 -15.47 0.12 16.26
N VAL A 47 -16.44 1.04 16.37
CA VAL A 47 -17.71 0.96 15.64
C VAL A 47 -17.50 1.13 14.14
N GLU A 48 -16.70 2.11 13.71
CA GLU A 48 -16.38 2.31 12.30
C GLU A 48 -15.58 1.14 11.74
N ALA A 49 -14.58 0.65 12.48
CA ALA A 49 -13.77 -0.50 12.08
C ALA A 49 -14.59 -1.81 12.01
N GLY A 50 -15.63 -1.94 12.83
CA GLY A 50 -16.56 -3.09 12.79
C GLY A 50 -17.43 -3.13 11.53
N LYS A 51 -17.55 -2.01 10.80
CA LYS A 51 -18.25 -1.95 9.52
C LYS A 51 -17.24 -2.03 8.38
N GLU A 52 -16.87 -3.24 8.02
CA GLU A 52 -15.81 -3.55 7.05
C GLU A 52 -15.85 -2.67 5.79
N SER A 53 -16.98 -2.60 5.10
CA SER A 53 -17.08 -1.81 3.86
C SER A 53 -16.91 -0.31 4.08
N GLU A 54 -17.42 0.25 5.19
CA GLU A 54 -17.27 1.68 5.50
C GLU A 54 -15.84 2.01 5.91
N ALA A 55 -15.21 1.12 6.69
CA ALA A 55 -13.81 1.24 7.10
C ALA A 55 -12.86 1.20 5.90
N VAL A 56 -13.05 0.22 4.99
CA VAL A 56 -12.25 0.08 3.78
C VAL A 56 -12.37 1.32 2.89
N ASN A 57 -13.59 1.81 2.68
CA ASN A 57 -13.80 3.04 1.89
C ASN A 57 -13.10 4.25 2.51
N THR A 58 -13.15 4.38 3.83
CA THR A 58 -12.49 5.48 4.55
C THR A 58 -10.96 5.41 4.39
N ILE A 59 -10.37 4.22 4.51
CA ILE A 59 -8.93 4.00 4.30
C ILE A 59 -8.57 4.29 2.84
N TYR A 60 -9.36 3.78 1.90
CA TYR A 60 -9.14 3.98 0.46
C TYR A 60 -9.15 5.47 0.09
N ASP A 61 -10.15 6.22 0.57
CA ASP A 61 -10.26 7.65 0.32
C ASP A 61 -9.09 8.42 0.94
N TYR A 62 -8.65 8.04 2.14
CA TYR A 62 -7.46 8.61 2.76
C TYR A 62 -6.23 8.41 1.87
N LEU A 63 -5.95 7.18 1.46
CA LEU A 63 -4.78 6.84 0.65
C LEU A 63 -4.82 7.52 -0.73
N LYS A 64 -6.01 7.64 -1.33
CA LYS A 64 -6.22 8.36 -2.59
C LYS A 64 -5.98 9.86 -2.44
N ASN A 65 -6.54 10.49 -1.40
CA ASN A 65 -6.38 11.93 -1.14
C ASN A 65 -4.93 12.31 -0.84
N LYS A 66 -4.20 11.42 -0.16
CA LYS A 66 -2.75 11.57 0.09
C LYS A 66 -1.89 11.25 -1.13
N LYS A 67 -2.49 10.85 -2.26
CA LYS A 67 -1.80 10.43 -3.49
C LYS A 67 -0.79 9.30 -3.24
N ILE A 68 -1.11 8.41 -2.31
CA ILE A 68 -0.30 7.22 -1.99
C ILE A 68 -0.64 6.11 -2.98
N LEU A 69 -1.93 5.94 -3.28
CA LEU A 69 -2.39 5.07 -4.37
C LEU A 69 -2.08 5.73 -5.72
N THR A 70 -0.85 5.57 -6.18
CA THR A 70 -0.41 5.94 -7.52
C THR A 70 -0.40 4.70 -8.39
N GLY A 71 -1.40 4.59 -9.27
CA GLY A 71 -1.40 3.58 -10.31
C GLY A 71 -0.43 4.03 -11.41
N HIS A 72 0.71 3.35 -11.55
CA HIS A 72 1.40 3.35 -12.82
C HIS A 72 0.57 2.49 -13.75
N ASN A 73 -0.10 3.11 -14.73
CA ASN A 73 -0.75 2.39 -15.82
C ASN A 73 0.34 1.75 -16.69
N TYR A 74 0.93 0.65 -16.22
CA TYR A 74 1.69 -0.24 -17.09
C TYR A 74 0.66 -0.95 -17.97
N SER A 75 0.47 -0.42 -19.18
CA SER A 75 -0.17 -1.16 -20.25
C SER A 75 0.67 -2.40 -20.50
N ILE A 76 0.11 -3.57 -20.21
CA ILE A 76 0.65 -4.88 -20.60
C ILE A 76 0.29 -5.11 -22.06
#